data_AF-A0A845ZUG8-F1
#
_entry.id   AF-A0A845ZUG8-F1
#
_cell.length_a   1.000
_cell.length_b   1.000
_cell.length_c   1.000
_cell.angle_alpha   90.00
_cell.angle_beta   90.00
_cell.angle_gamma   90.00
#
_symmetry.space_group_name_H-M   'P 1'
#
loop_
_entity.id
_entity.type
_entity.pdbx_description
1 polymer ?
#
loop_
_entity_poly.entity_id
_entity_poly.type
_entity_poly.pdbx_seq_one_letter_code
_entity_poly.pdbx_strand_id
1 'polypeptide(L)' 'MKTTFVIRQLVEKALYIRKLTPDIENAINYELTQTGYISDVDYEALELLMSEMDAGRVQLVPSH' A
#
# COMPACT_ATOMS: atom_id res chain seq x y z
N MET A 1 -20.35 7.05 1.19
CA MET A 1 -19.04 7.37 1.80
C MET A 1 -18.15 6.13 1.68
N LYS A 2 -17.46 5.90 0.54
CA LYS A 2 -16.74 4.61 0.36
C LYS A 2 -15.42 4.64 -0.43
N THR A 3 -14.87 5.79 -0.84
CA THR A 3 -13.73 5.79 -1.79
C THR A 3 -12.52 6.62 -1.36
N THR A 4 -12.47 7.14 -0.14
CA THR A 4 -11.39 8.10 0.24
C THR A 4 -10.20 7.48 0.97
N PHE A 5 -10.26 6.20 1.38
CA PHE A 5 -9.23 5.59 2.23
C PHE A 5 -8.74 4.22 1.72
N VAL A 6 -8.96 3.89 0.45
CA VAL A 6 -8.68 2.55 -0.08
C VAL A 6 -7.17 2.24 -0.02
N ILE A 7 -6.33 3.18 -0.47
CA ILE A 7 -4.86 3.03 -0.41
C ILE A 7 -4.39 2.80 1.03
N ARG A 8 -4.86 3.62 1.98
CA ARG A 8 -4.50 3.47 3.38
C ARG A 8 -4.88 2.11 3.96
N GLN A 9 -6.09 1.63 3.68
CA GLN A 9 -6.53 0.32 4.15
C GLN A 9 -5.68 -0.82 3.56
N LEU A 10 -5.26 -0.69 2.31
CA LEU A 10 -4.38 -1.66 1.66
C LEU A 10 -2.97 -1.65 2.28
N VAL A 11 -2.42 -0.46 2.54
CA VAL A 11 -1.16 -0.28 3.24
C VAL A 11 -1.21 -0.85 4.66
N GLU A 12 -2.22 -0.48 5.45
CA GLU A 12 -2.42 -0.98 6.81
C GLU A 12 -2.51 -2.51 6.82
N LYS A 13 -3.19 -3.09 5.84
CA LYS A 13 -3.27 -4.54 5.67
C LYS A 13 -1.88 -5.14 5.42
N ALA A 14 -1.08 -4.57 4.52
CA ALA A 14 0.28 -5.04 4.23
C ALA A 14 1.18 -4.95 5.46
N LEU A 15 1.11 -3.84 6.20
CA LEU A 15 1.84 -3.64 7.46
C LEU A 15 1.43 -4.65 8.53
N TYR A 16 0.12 -4.88 8.68
CA TYR A 16 -0.41 -5.83 9.65
C TYR A 16 0.06 -7.26 9.39
N ILE A 17 0.01 -7.71 8.12
CA ILE A 17 0.47 -9.06 7.74
C ILE A 17 1.99 -9.13 7.52
N ARG A 18 2.69 -7.99 7.62
CA ARG A 18 4.13 -7.83 7.34
C ARG A 18 4.56 -8.32 5.96
N LYS A 19 3.65 -8.25 4.99
CA LYS A 19 3.87 -8.72 3.63
C LYS A 19 3.16 -7.82 2.65
N LEU A 20 3.87 -7.39 1.61
CA LEU A 20 3.27 -6.81 0.43
C LEU A 20 2.99 -7.96 -0.55
N THR A 21 1.73 -8.39 -0.62
CA THR A 21 1.30 -9.43 -1.56
C THR A 21 0.99 -8.83 -2.92
N PRO A 22 1.08 -9.62 -4.01
CA PRO A 22 0.69 -9.19 -5.34
C PRO A 22 -0.69 -8.55 -5.41
N ASP A 23 -1.66 -9.12 -4.69
CA ASP A 23 -3.03 -8.60 -4.65
C ASP A 23 -3.11 -7.20 -4.04
N ILE A 24 -2.33 -6.95 -2.98
CA ILE A 24 -2.30 -5.65 -2.31
C ILE A 24 -1.57 -4.63 -3.19
N GLU A 25 -0.42 -5.01 -3.74
CA GLU A 25 0.35 -4.16 -4.66
C GLU A 25 -0.49 -3.77 -5.89
N ASN A 26 -1.16 -4.74 -6.52
CA ASN A 26 -2.02 -4.49 -7.67
C ASN A 26 -3.20 -3.59 -7.33
N ALA A 27 -3.82 -3.77 -6.16
CA ALA A 27 -4.91 -2.91 -5.72
C ALA A 27 -4.43 -1.48 -5.44
N ILE A 28 -3.26 -1.30 -4.80
CA ILE A 28 -2.65 0.02 -4.60
C ILE A 28 -2.40 0.68 -5.97
N ASN A 29 -1.73 -0.02 -6.89
CA ASN A 29 -1.42 0.50 -8.22
C ASN A 29 -2.67 0.84 -9.04
N TYR A 30 -3.73 0.03 -8.92
CA TYR A 30 -5.02 0.30 -9.56
C TYR A 30 -5.64 1.60 -9.04
N GLU A 31 -5.73 1.78 -7.73
CA GLU A 31 -6.30 2.98 -7.11
C GLU A 31 -5.48 4.24 -7.42
N LEU A 32 -4.14 4.12 -7.42
CA LEU A 32 -3.24 5.19 -7.84
C LEU A 32 -3.50 5.61 -9.29
N THR A 33 -3.67 4.64 -10.19
CA THR A 33 -3.95 4.88 -11.61
C THR A 33 -5.34 5.49 -11.81
N GLN A 34 -6.35 5.06 -11.04
CA GLN A 34 -7.71 5.61 -11.13
C GLN A 34 -7.81 7.04 -10.59
N THR A 35 -7.14 7.33 -9.47
CA THR A 35 -7.27 8.62 -8.80
C THR A 35 -6.45 9.69 -9.51
N GLY A 36 -5.25 9.35 -10.00
CA GLY A 36 -4.35 10.29 -10.68
C GLY A 36 -3.73 11.36 -9.78
N TYR A 37 -4.11 11.40 -8.50
CA TYR A 37 -3.51 12.19 -7.44
C TYR A 37 -3.53 11.38 -6.13
N ILE A 38 -2.64 11.69 -5.21
CA ILE A 38 -2.55 11.09 -3.88
C ILE A 38 -2.80 12.18 -2.85
N SER A 39 -3.58 11.87 -1.81
CA SER A 39 -3.71 12.75 -0.64
C SER A 39 -2.46 12.67 0.23
N ASP A 40 -2.12 13.75 0.95
CA ASP A 40 -0.95 13.77 1.86
C ASP A 40 -0.94 12.57 2.82
N VAL A 41 -2.12 12.20 3.33
CA VAL A 41 -2.25 11.11 4.30
C VAL A 41 -2.05 9.73 3.64
N ASP A 42 -2.45 9.55 2.38
CA ASP A 42 -2.17 8.30 1.67
C ASP A 42 -0.71 8.24 1.21
N TYR A 43 -0.09 9.40 0.94
CA TYR A 43 1.34 9.51 0.69
C TYR A 43 2.15 9.07 1.91
N GLU A 44 1.84 9.60 3.09
CA GLU A 44 2.49 9.22 4.37
C GLU A 44 2.35 7.71 4.64
N ALA A 45 1.19 7.12 4.34
CA ALA A 45 0.98 5.69 4.50
C ALA A 45 1.92 4.88 3.57
N LEU A 46 2.01 5.27 2.29
CA LEU A 46 2.90 4.62 1.33
C LEU A 46 4.37 4.77 1.71
N GLU A 47 4.78 5.96 2.17
CA GLU A 47 6.14 6.21 2.66
C GLU A 47 6.48 5.30 3.85
N LEU A 48 5.55 5.14 4.80
CA LEU A 48 5.73 4.20 5.91
C LEU A 48 5.91 2.77 5.40
N LEU A 49 5.09 2.32 4.47
CA LEU A 49 5.22 0.98 3.89
C LEU A 49 6.60 0.76 3.27
N MET A 50 7.10 1.72 2.49
CA MET A 50 8.43 1.66 1.88
C MET A 50 9.53 1.60 2.93
N SER A 51 9.45 2.44 3.98
CA SER A 51 10.42 2.43 5.08
C SER A 51 10.45 1.08 5.82
N GLU A 52 9.28 0.47 6.04
CA GLU A 52 9.17 -0.84 6.68
C GLU A 52 9.71 -1.97 5.80
N MET A 53 9.58 -1.86 4.47
CA MET A 53 10.19 -2.77 3.50
C MET A 53 11.71 -2.64 3.47
N ASP A 54 12.24 -1.43 3.44
CA ASP A 54 13.69 -1.15 3.46
C ASP A 54 14.33 -1.65 4.77
N ALA A 55 13.60 -1.54 5.88
CA ALA A 55 14.03 -2.09 7.16
C ALA A 55 13.88 -3.62 7.27
N GLY A 56 13.35 -4.29 6.25
CA GLY A 56 13.12 -5.73 6.22
C GLY A 56 12.00 -6.22 7.14
N ARG A 57 11.17 -5.31 7.68
CA ARG A 57 10.02 -5.63 8.53
C ARG A 57 8.81 -6.10 7.72
N VAL A 58 8.70 -5.63 6.49
CA VAL A 58 7.71 -6.07 5.49
C VAL A 58 8.41 -6.76 4.33
N GLN A 59 7.95 -7.96 3.97
CA GLN A 59 8.50 -8.71 2.84
C GLN A 59 7.65 -8.54 1.59
N LEU A 60 8.30 -8.25 0.46
CA LEU A 60 7.65 -8.34 -0.86
C LEU A 60 7.48 -9.82 -1.22
N VAL A 61 6.24 -10.24 -1.45
CA VAL A 61 5.93 -11.60 -1.94
C VAL A 61 5.87 -11.53 -3.46
N PRO A 62 6.77 -12.22 -4.18
CA PRO A 62 6.77 -12.16 -5.64
C PRO A 62 5.51 -12.81 -6.22
N SER A 63 4.98 -12.19 -7.28
CA SER A 63 4.02 -12.81 -8.19
C SER A 63 4.77 -13.83 -9.04
N HIS A 64 4.37 -15.10 -8.97
CA HIS A 64 5.01 -16.19 -9.72
C HIS A 64 4.33 -16.43 -11.07
#